data_AF-A0A2H0MUA7-F1
#
_entry.id   AF-A0A2H0MUA7-F1
#
_cell.length_a   1.000
_cell.length_b   1.000
_cell.length_c   1.000
_cell.angle_alpha   90.00
_cell.angle_beta   90.00
_cell.angle_gamma   90.00
#
_symmetry.space_group_name_H-M   'P 1'
#
loop_
_entity.id
_entity.type
_entity.pdbx_description
1 polymer ?
#
loop_
_entity_poly.entity_id
_entity_poly.type
_entity_poly.pdbx_seq_one_letter_code
_entity_poly.pdbx_strand_id
1 'polypeptide(L)'
;MALNLEPVYQEMFGKLKTRKKFVIRKVENNVLTVEQDEEICGQKEPKVFEFKSPREFEAFVNEENLFEKKIEQELNGNQMPYR
;
A
#
# COMPACT_ATOMS: atom_id res chain seq x y z
N MET A 1 5.39 19.92 -21.08
CA MET A 1 6.05 19.90 -19.76
C MET A 1 5.93 18.48 -19.23
N ALA A 2 7.03 17.76 -19.07
CA ALA A 2 7.01 16.44 -18.43
C ALA A 2 6.56 16.65 -16.98
N LEU A 3 5.37 16.18 -16.63
CA LEU A 3 4.87 16.20 -15.26
C LEU A 3 5.74 15.24 -14.46
N ASN A 4 6.66 15.76 -13.65
CA ASN A 4 7.42 14.96 -12.70
C ASN A 4 6.45 14.45 -11.63
N LEU A 5 5.91 13.25 -11.83
CA LEU A 5 4.94 12.61 -10.93
C LEU A 5 5.61 11.92 -9.73
N GLU A 6 6.93 11.76 -9.75
CA GLU A 6 7.71 11.15 -8.65
C GLU A 6 7.45 11.77 -7.27
N PRO A 7 7.51 13.10 -7.05
CA PRO A 7 7.23 13.68 -5.74
C PRO A 7 5.81 13.39 -5.26
N VAL A 8 4.84 13.40 -6.18
CA VAL A 8 3.44 13.11 -5.88
C VAL A 8 3.25 11.66 -5.43
N TYR A 9 3.92 10.72 -6.10
CA TYR A 9 3.92 9.31 -5.70
C TYR A 9 4.61 9.10 -4.35
N GLN A 10 5.73 9.79 -4.08
CA GLN A 10 6.40 9.71 -2.78
C GLN A 10 5.55 10.26 -1.63
N GLU A 11 4.87 11.39 -1.84
CA GLU A 11 3.95 11.96 -0.83
C GLU A 11 2.78 11.01 -0.53
N MET A 12 2.21 10.38 -1.56
CA MET A 12 1.16 9.38 -1.39
C MET A 12 1.67 8.13 -0.66
N PHE A 13 2.86 7.65 -1.03
CA PHE A 13 3.48 6.48 -0.41
C PHE A 13 3.78 6.72 1.08
N GLY A 14 4.16 7.93 1.46
CA GLY A 14 4.37 8.31 2.87
C GLY A 14 3.09 8.28 3.73
N LYS A 15 1.90 8.32 3.11
CA LYS A 15 0.60 8.18 3.81
C LYS A 15 0.21 6.73 4.07
N LEU A 16 0.93 5.77 3.50
CA LEU A 16 0.66 4.35 3.66
C LEU A 16 1.04 3.90 5.08
N LYS A 17 0.04 3.47 5.84
CA LYS A 17 0.13 3.02 7.23
C LYS A 17 -0.31 1.57 7.30
N THR A 18 0.59 0.69 6.90
CA THR A 18 0.36 -0.75 6.85
C THR A 18 1.51 -1.53 7.46
N ARG A 19 1.21 -2.71 8.01
CA ARG A 19 2.22 -3.62 8.55
C ARG A 19 2.96 -4.38 7.44
N LYS A 20 2.35 -4.44 6.24
CA LYS A 20 2.97 -5.00 5.04
C LYS A 20 4.09 -4.08 4.57
N LYS A 21 5.18 -4.67 4.06
CA LYS A 21 6.29 -3.91 3.49
C LYS A 21 6.05 -3.68 2.01
N PHE A 22 5.84 -2.43 1.62
CA PHE A 22 5.80 -2.01 0.23
C PHE A 22 7.09 -1.26 -0.13
N VAL A 23 7.48 -1.31 -1.40
CA VAL A 23 8.65 -0.61 -1.95
C VAL A 23 8.32 -0.12 -3.34
N ILE A 24 8.60 1.16 -3.64
CA ILE A 24 8.50 1.67 -5.01
C ILE A 24 9.71 1.14 -5.79
N ARG A 25 9.46 0.34 -6.83
CA ARG A 25 10.52 -0.25 -7.66
C ARG A 25 10.92 0.67 -8.81
N LYS A 26 9.93 1.26 -9.48
CA LYS A 26 10.17 2.09 -10.68
C LYS A 26 9.01 3.04 -10.95
N VAL A 27 9.31 4.20 -11.51
CA VAL A 27 8.33 5.12 -12.13
C VAL A 27 8.78 5.32 -13.58
N GLU A 28 8.05 4.76 -14.54
CA GLU A 28 8.41 4.88 -15.96
C GLU A 28 7.15 5.05 -16.82
N ASN A 29 7.19 5.94 -17.82
CA ASN A 29 6.05 6.18 -18.73
C ASN A 29 4.70 6.44 -18.03
N ASN A 30 4.70 7.20 -16.93
CA ASN A 30 3.54 7.46 -16.06
C ASN A 30 2.98 6.22 -15.34
N VAL A 31 3.68 5.08 -15.39
CA VAL A 31 3.35 3.86 -14.65
C VAL A 31 4.23 3.79 -13.41
N LEU A 32 3.60 3.60 -12.25
CA LEU A 32 4.25 3.34 -10.98
C LEU A 32 4.25 1.84 -10.72
N THR A 33 5.43 1.25 -10.51
CA THR A 33 5.60 -0.13 -10.09
C THR A 33 5.93 -0.17 -8.60
N VAL A 34 5.08 -0.82 -7.81
CA VAL A 34 5.27 -1.03 -6.37
C VAL A 34 5.37 -2.53 -6.11
N GLU A 35 6.31 -2.94 -5.27
CA GLU A 35 6.46 -4.32 -4.83
C GLU A 35 6.08 -4.45 -3.37
N GLN A 36 5.35 -5.51 -3.04
CA GLN A 36 5.09 -5.92 -1.67
C GLN A 36 6.04 -7.07 -1.32
N ASP A 37 6.91 -6.84 -0.34
CA ASP A 37 7.82 -7.86 0.19
C ASP A 37 7.03 -8.73 1.17
N GLU A 38 6.36 -9.77 0.65
CA GLU A 38 5.78 -10.85 1.45
C GLU A 38 6.80 -11.99 1.55
N GLU A 39 7.24 -12.27 2.78
CA GLU A 39 8.02 -13.47 3.08
C GLU A 39 7.07 -14.52 3.65
N ILE A 40 6.77 -15.55 2.86
CA ILE A 40 5.90 -16.65 3.26
C ILE A 40 6.75 -17.92 3.28
N CYS A 41 6.92 -18.53 4.47
CA CYS A 41 7.65 -19.78 4.66
C CYS A 41 9.10 -19.80 4.12
N GLY A 42 9.81 -18.67 4.20
CA GLY A 42 11.20 -18.56 3.72
C GLY A 42 11.37 -18.46 2.20
N GLN A 43 10.28 -18.35 1.45
CA GLN A 43 10.28 -17.98 0.03
C GLN A 43 9.77 -16.55 -0.12
N LYS A 44 10.55 -15.72 -0.82
CA LYS A 44 10.13 -14.37 -1.21
C LYS A 44 9.38 -14.47 -2.52
N GLU A 45 8.06 -14.36 -2.46
CA GLU A 45 7.23 -14.09 -3.64
C GLU A 45 6.82 -12.62 -3.58
N PRO A 46 7.64 -11.71 -4.14
CA PRO A 46 7.29 -10.30 -4.16
C PRO A 46 6.07 -10.09 -5.05
N LYS A 47 5.02 -9.53 -4.47
CA LYS A 47 3.81 -9.21 -5.23
C LYS A 47 4.00 -7.86 -5.90
N VAL A 48 4.02 -7.85 -7.22
CA VAL A 48 4.23 -6.63 -8.02
C VAL A 48 2.88 -6.01 -8.37
N PHE A 49 2.76 -4.71 -8.14
CA PHE A 49 1.60 -3.89 -8.48
C PHE A 49 2.01 -2.81 -9.46
N GLU A 50 1.24 -2.64 -10.52
CA GLU A 50 1.45 -1.63 -11.54
C GLU A 50 0.26 -0.68 -11.57
N PHE A 51 0.52 0.61 -11.35
CA PHE A 51 -0.48 1.66 -11.36
C PHE A 51 -0.26 2.56 -12.57
N LYS A 52 -1.27 2.70 -13.43
CA LYS A 52 -1.18 3.53 -14.64
C LYS A 52 -1.53 4.99 -14.40
N SER A 53 -2.00 5.31 -13.20
CA SER A 53 -2.42 6.64 -12.82
C SER A 53 -2.26 6.92 -11.33
N PRO A 54 -1.98 8.17 -10.95
CA PRO A 54 -1.86 8.58 -9.55
C PRO A 54 -3.14 8.37 -8.75
N ARG A 55 -4.31 8.44 -9.40
CA ARG A 55 -5.61 8.13 -8.77
C ARG A 55 -5.76 6.66 -8.37
N GLU A 56 -5.25 5.74 -9.19
CA GLU A 56 -5.29 4.31 -8.86
C GLU A 56 -4.39 4.02 -7.66
N PHE A 57 -3.22 4.66 -7.62
CA PHE A 57 -2.30 4.55 -6.49
C PHE A 57 -2.90 5.16 -5.21
N GLU A 58 -3.54 6.33 -5.30
CA GLU A 58 -4.23 6.93 -4.15
C GLU A 58 -5.35 6.03 -3.60
N ALA A 59 -6.15 5.43 -4.48
CA ALA A 59 -7.19 4.49 -4.10
C ALA A 59 -6.60 3.26 -3.38
N PHE A 60 -5.49 2.73 -3.88
CA PHE A 60 -4.77 1.62 -3.25
C PHE A 60 -4.26 1.98 -1.84
N VAL A 61 -3.63 3.15 -1.68
CA VAL A 61 -3.15 3.62 -0.36
C VAL A 61 -4.33 3.74 0.63
N ASN A 62 -5.46 4.28 0.18
CA ASN A 62 -6.64 4.42 1.02
C ASN A 62 -7.26 3.06 1.41
N GLU A 63 -7.31 2.11 0.48
CA GLU A 63 -7.84 0.77 0.73
C GLU A 63 -6.96 -0.01 1.71
N GLU A 64 -5.64 -0.01 1.52
CA GLU A 64 -4.71 -0.68 2.44
C GLU A 64 -4.75 -0.07 3.85
N ASN A 65 -4.85 1.25 3.95
CA ASN A 65 -5.03 1.94 5.23
C ASN A 65 -6.35 1.57 5.91
N LEU A 66 -7.44 1.48 5.15
CA LEU A 66 -8.74 1.06 5.68
C LEU A 66 -8.70 -0.41 6.14
N PHE A 67 -8.04 -1.26 5.37
CA PHE A 67 -7.86 -2.66 5.69
C PHE A 67 -7.07 -2.84 6.99
N GLU A 68 -5.96 -2.14 7.15
CA GLU A 68 -5.17 -2.16 8.38
C GLU A 68 -5.94 -1.61 9.56
N LYS A 69 -6.68 -0.51 9.39
CA LYS A 69 -7.56 0.03 10.44
C LYS A 69 -8.63 -0.98 10.85
N LYS A 70 -9.21 -1.73 9.91
CA LYS A 70 -10.16 -2.81 10.22
C LYS A 70 -9.48 -3.94 10.99
N ILE A 71 -8.28 -4.35 10.59
CA ILE A 71 -7.51 -5.36 11.33
C ILE A 71 -7.21 -4.86 12.75
N GLU A 72 -6.79 -3.61 12.91
CA GLU A 72 -6.57 -3.01 14.23
C GLU A 72 -7.84 -2.97 15.08
N GLN A 73 -9.01 -2.71 14.49
CA GLN A 73 -10.30 -2.76 15.17
C GLN A 73 -10.67 -4.18 15.60
N GLU A 74 -10.51 -5.17 14.71
CA GLU A 74 -10.77 -6.58 15.00
C GLU A 74 -9.82 -7.10 16.09
N LEU A 75 -8.52 -6.76 16.00
CA LEU A 75 -7.50 -7.14 16.99
C LEU A 75 -7.71 -6.45 18.35
N ASN A 76 -8.16 -5.19 18.38
CA ASN A 76 -8.47 -4.48 19.63
C ASN A 76 -9.78 -4.93 20.28
N GLY A 77 -10.50 -5.85 19.65
CA GLY A 77 -11.61 -6.53 20.28
C GLY A 77 -12.95 -5.99 19.80
N ASN A 78 -13.65 -6.87 19.09
CA ASN A 78 -15.00 -7.25 19.44
C ASN A 78 -15.10 -7.38 20.99
N GLN A 79 -15.33 -6.27 21.69
CA GLN A 79 -15.76 -6.30 23.09
C GLN A 79 -17.13 -6.96 23.07
N MET A 80 -17.15 -8.30 23.12
CA MET A 80 -18.38 -9.04 23.30
C MET A 80 -19.07 -8.47 24.54
N PRO A 81 -20.33 -8.01 24.43
CA PRO A 81 -21.07 -7.51 25.58
C PRO A 81 -21.46 -8.70 26.45
N TYR A 82 -20.53 -9.20 27.24
CA TYR A 82 -20.82 -10.11 28.34
C TYR A 82 -20.42 -9.43 29.65
N ARG A 83 -21.29 -8.53 30.12
CA ARG A 83 -21.65 -8.42 31.54
C ARG A 83 -22.93 -7.63 31.74
#